data_AF-A0A2E5I8D0-F1
#
_entry.id   AF-A0A2E5I8D0-F1
#
_cell.length_a   1.000
_cell.length_b   1.000
_cell.length_c   1.000
_cell.angle_alpha   90.00
_cell.angle_beta   90.00
_cell.angle_gamma   90.00
#
_symmetry.space_group_name_H-M   'P 1'
#
loop_
_entity.id
_entity.type
_entity.pdbx_description
1 polymer ?
#
loop_
_entity_poly.entity_id
_entity_poly.type
_entity_poly.pdbx_seq_one_letter_code
_entity_poly.pdbx_strand_id
1 'polypeptide(L)'
;MNQKGFTLIELLVVVAIIGVLAAVGTLAFNGFMLSAKINATKSNHKQVLKLLETNIQSCSMGFEVNFDPLEMDPYSFDCTLSHPQGYGHYWNADSHAMGVYRIAKDTFNNPYNTKESMFGGFTSSGHGWGAGAGWSNGTCNIPDSGIEKGQSVLGYQGGQWCPDIACLKTNVGDKDGNDYYLSEKIDLCSLD
;
A
#
# COMPACT_ATOMS: atom_id res chain seq x y z
N MET A 1 8.74 57.33 28.27
CA MET A 1 8.08 56.01 28.14
C MET A 1 8.96 54.99 28.87
N ASN A 2 8.54 54.50 30.04
CA ASN A 2 9.30 53.48 30.77
C ASN A 2 8.89 52.10 30.25
N GLN A 3 9.75 51.47 29.45
CA GLN A 3 9.57 50.06 29.10
C GLN A 3 10.13 49.21 30.22
N LYS A 4 9.27 48.47 30.92
CA LYS A 4 9.69 47.43 31.86
C LYS A 4 10.27 46.28 31.04
N GLY A 5 11.59 46.12 31.06
CA GLY A 5 12.26 44.96 30.48
C GLY A 5 12.05 43.72 31.34
N PHE A 6 11.92 42.56 30.70
CA PHE A 6 11.91 41.27 31.39
C PHE A 6 13.21 41.05 32.15
N THR A 7 13.13 40.46 33.34
CA THR A 7 14.31 40.09 34.12
C THR A 7 14.95 38.82 33.56
N LEU A 8 16.28 38.70 33.71
CA LEU A 8 17.02 37.49 33.32
C LEU A 8 16.47 36.22 33.98
N ILE A 9 16.00 36.32 35.23
CA ILE A 9 15.45 35.18 35.96
C ILE A 9 14.08 34.76 35.42
N GLU A 10 13.22 35.70 35.04
CA GLU A 10 11.94 35.38 34.40
C GLU A 10 12.16 34.65 33.08
N LEU A 11 13.13 35.09 32.28
CA LEU A 11 13.48 34.44 31.01
C LEU A 11 14.07 33.04 31.23
N LEU A 12 14.95 32.86 32.22
CA LEU A 12 15.56 31.56 32.53
C LEU A 12 14.54 30.53 33.00
N VAL A 13 13.59 30.92 33.85
CA VAL A 13 12.54 30.01 34.34
C VAL A 13 11.65 29.56 33.19
N VAL A 14 11.28 30.47 32.27
CA VAL A 14 10.46 30.12 31.10
C VAL A 14 11.18 29.13 30.20
N VAL A 15 12.46 29.36 29.89
CA VAL A 15 13.25 28.43 29.06
C VAL A 15 13.41 27.07 29.75
N ALA A 16 13.62 27.04 31.07
CA ALA A 16 13.73 25.79 31.83
C ALA A 16 12.42 24.99 31.80
N ILE A 17 11.27 25.64 31.98
CA ILE A 17 9.96 24.99 31.92
C ILE A 17 9.67 24.47 30.51
N ILE A 18 9.90 25.28 29.46
CA ILE A 18 9.73 24.85 28.06
C ILE A 18 10.65 23.67 27.73
N GLY A 19 11.89 23.67 28.24
CA GLY A 19 12.85 22.58 28.03
C GLY A 19 12.36 21.23 28.56
N VAL A 20 11.81 21.20 29.77
CA VAL A 20 11.25 19.96 30.37
C VAL A 20 10.00 19.52 29.61
N LEU A 21 9.08 20.44 29.30
CA LEU A 21 7.86 20.12 28.55
C LEU A 21 8.16 19.59 27.15
N ALA A 22 9.16 20.16 26.47
CA ALA A 22 9.59 19.68 25.17
C ALA A 22 10.14 18.25 25.26
N ALA A 23 10.99 17.95 26.24
CA ALA A 23 11.58 16.61 26.39
C ALA A 23 10.53 15.51 26.65
N VAL A 24 9.53 15.76 27.49
CA VAL A 24 8.44 14.80 27.73
C VAL A 24 7.50 14.72 26.52
N GLY A 25 7.23 15.86 25.88
CA GLY A 25 6.35 15.95 24.72
C GLY A 25 6.87 15.17 23.51
N THR A 26 8.19 15.20 23.23
CA THR A 26 8.77 14.48 22.09
C THR A 26 8.65 12.96 22.22
N LEU A 27 8.83 12.40 23.41
CA LEU A 27 8.70 10.95 23.65
C LEU A 27 7.27 10.47 23.37
N ALA A 28 6.26 11.18 23.87
CA ALA A 28 4.86 10.84 23.64
C ALA A 28 4.44 11.05 22.18
N PHE A 29 4.89 12.14 21.56
CA PHE A 29 4.56 12.49 20.18
C PHE A 29 5.01 11.42 19.19
N ASN A 30 6.21 10.85 19.38
CA ASN A 30 6.73 9.78 18.53
C ASN A 30 5.85 8.52 18.54
N GLY A 31 5.30 8.13 19.71
CA GLY A 31 4.39 6.99 19.82
C GLY A 31 3.04 7.22 19.15
N PHE A 32 2.48 8.42 19.26
CA PHE A 32 1.24 8.79 18.55
C PHE A 32 1.44 8.84 17.04
N MET A 33 2.56 9.41 16.57
CA MET A 33 2.90 9.44 15.16
C MET A 33 3.07 8.02 14.60
N LEU A 34 3.74 7.12 15.31
CA LEU A 34 3.87 5.72 14.90
C LEU A 34 2.49 5.04 14.80
N SER A 35 1.63 5.20 15.81
CA SER A 35 0.28 4.64 15.79
C SER A 35 -0.57 5.18 14.63
N ALA A 36 -0.47 6.48 14.35
CA ALA A 36 -1.13 7.09 13.20
C ALA A 36 -0.64 6.52 11.87
N LYS A 37 0.67 6.33 11.72
CA LYS A 37 1.28 5.69 10.53
C LYS A 37 0.77 4.26 10.34
N ILE A 38 0.82 3.43 11.39
CA ILE A 38 0.31 2.05 11.34
C ILE A 38 -1.16 2.01 10.91
N ASN A 39 -2.00 2.87 11.52
CA ASN A 39 -3.43 2.91 11.22
C ASN A 39 -3.71 3.40 9.80
N ALA A 40 -2.95 4.40 9.32
CA ALA A 40 -3.03 4.86 7.94
C ALA A 40 -2.63 3.75 6.96
N THR A 41 -1.52 3.02 7.21
CA THR A 41 -1.11 1.92 6.34
C THR A 41 -2.13 0.78 6.34
N LYS A 42 -2.70 0.43 7.50
CA LYS A 42 -3.80 -0.55 7.57
C LYS A 42 -5.03 -0.10 6.79
N SER A 43 -5.37 1.19 6.86
CA SER A 43 -6.47 1.76 6.08
C SER A 43 -6.19 1.71 4.57
N ASN A 44 -4.97 2.04 4.14
CA ASN A 44 -4.57 1.97 2.74
C ASN A 44 -4.58 0.53 2.23
N HIS A 45 -4.04 -0.42 2.99
CA HIS A 45 -4.08 -1.85 2.67
C HIS A 45 -5.52 -2.33 2.45
N LYS A 46 -6.44 -2.01 3.36
CA LYS A 46 -7.86 -2.37 3.22
C LYS A 46 -8.52 -1.73 2.00
N GLN A 47 -8.20 -0.47 1.71
CA GLN A 47 -8.77 0.22 0.55
C GLN A 47 -8.29 -0.41 -0.76
N VAL A 48 -7.00 -0.77 -0.86
CA VAL A 48 -6.47 -1.44 -2.05
C VAL A 48 -7.04 -2.85 -2.19
N LEU A 49 -7.09 -3.63 -1.10
CA LEU A 49 -7.73 -4.94 -1.10
C LEU A 49 -9.17 -4.83 -1.57
N LYS A 50 -9.92 -3.86 -1.04
CA LYS A 50 -11.32 -3.65 -1.41
C LYS A 50 -11.48 -3.25 -2.87
N LEU A 51 -10.59 -2.42 -3.41
CA LEU A 51 -10.58 -2.06 -4.82
C LEU A 51 -10.35 -3.31 -5.68
N LEU A 52 -9.39 -4.16 -5.30
CA LEU A 52 -9.11 -5.43 -5.98
C LEU A 52 -10.30 -6.40 -5.94
N GLU A 53 -10.86 -6.64 -4.76
CA GLU A 53 -12.05 -7.47 -4.59
C GLU A 53 -13.24 -6.95 -5.39
N THR A 54 -13.50 -5.64 -5.34
CA THR A 54 -14.64 -5.02 -6.03
C THR A 54 -14.48 -5.13 -7.54
N ASN A 55 -13.29 -4.92 -8.07
CA ASN A 55 -12.99 -5.08 -9.49
C ASN A 55 -13.19 -6.53 -9.94
N ILE A 56 -12.62 -7.49 -9.21
CA ILE A 56 -12.76 -8.91 -9.52
C ILE A 56 -14.23 -9.34 -9.45
N GLN A 57 -14.96 -8.98 -8.39
CA GLN A 57 -16.37 -9.33 -8.20
C GLN A 57 -17.28 -8.69 -9.26
N SER A 58 -17.02 -7.43 -9.62
CA SER A 58 -17.80 -6.76 -10.66
C SER A 58 -17.61 -7.48 -12.00
N CYS A 59 -16.37 -7.89 -12.28
CA CYS A 59 -16.03 -8.64 -13.48
C CYS A 59 -16.67 -10.04 -13.50
N SER A 60 -16.64 -10.78 -12.40
CA SER A 60 -17.29 -12.10 -12.31
C SER A 60 -18.82 -12.03 -12.47
N MET A 61 -19.43 -10.86 -12.23
CA MET A 61 -20.85 -10.61 -12.51
C MET A 61 -21.12 -10.15 -13.95
N GLY A 62 -20.08 -10.08 -14.81
CA GLY A 62 -20.18 -9.64 -16.20
C GLY A 62 -20.21 -8.12 -16.40
N PHE A 63 -19.93 -7.33 -15.37
CA PHE A 63 -19.82 -5.88 -15.52
C PHE A 63 -18.42 -5.49 -15.98
N GLU A 64 -18.36 -4.56 -16.94
CA GLU A 64 -17.11 -3.95 -17.38
C GLU A 64 -16.40 -3.26 -16.20
N VAL A 65 -15.09 -3.46 -16.11
CA VAL A 65 -14.24 -2.85 -15.09
C VAL A 65 -13.31 -1.84 -15.75
N ASN A 66 -13.28 -0.63 -15.22
CA ASN A 66 -12.52 0.49 -15.76
C ASN A 66 -11.33 0.83 -14.86
N PHE A 67 -10.18 1.12 -15.47
CA PHE A 67 -8.98 1.58 -14.79
C PHE A 67 -8.56 2.94 -15.36
N ASP A 68 -8.36 3.92 -14.46
CA ASP A 68 -7.94 5.29 -14.78
C ASP A 68 -6.69 5.69 -13.97
N PRO A 69 -5.52 5.11 -14.30
CA PRO A 69 -4.22 5.51 -13.72
C PRO A 69 -3.72 6.86 -14.26
N LEU A 70 -2.94 7.60 -13.48
CA LEU A 70 -2.57 8.99 -13.81
C LEU A 70 -1.54 9.10 -14.94
N GLU A 71 -0.70 8.08 -15.14
CA GLU A 71 0.43 8.12 -16.09
C GLU A 71 0.17 7.37 -17.42
N MET A 72 -1.07 7.02 -17.75
CA MET A 72 -1.44 6.38 -19.02
C MET A 72 -2.92 6.60 -19.37
N ASP A 73 -3.29 6.28 -20.61
CA ASP A 73 -4.69 6.36 -21.03
C ASP A 73 -5.57 5.36 -20.24
N PRO A 74 -6.79 5.78 -19.86
CA PRO A 74 -7.74 4.87 -19.22
C PRO A 74 -8.06 3.68 -20.11
N TYR A 75 -8.29 2.53 -19.51
CA TYR A 75 -8.64 1.30 -20.21
C TYR A 75 -9.63 0.47 -19.42
N SER A 76 -10.31 -0.44 -20.10
CA SER A 76 -11.34 -1.29 -19.50
C SER A 76 -11.13 -2.76 -19.85
N PHE A 77 -11.70 -3.64 -19.03
CA PHE A 77 -11.79 -5.07 -19.30
C PHE A 77 -13.24 -5.44 -19.61
N ASP A 78 -13.44 -6.08 -20.77
CA ASP A 78 -14.69 -6.73 -21.11
C ASP A 78 -14.80 -8.07 -20.35
N CYS A 79 -15.61 -8.04 -19.31
CA CYS A 79 -15.86 -9.16 -18.41
C CYS A 79 -16.99 -10.07 -18.89
N THR A 80 -17.57 -9.82 -20.08
CA THR A 80 -18.56 -10.73 -20.69
C THR A 80 -17.92 -11.93 -21.37
N LEU A 81 -16.60 -11.86 -21.58
CA LEU A 81 -15.80 -12.92 -22.18
C LEU A 81 -15.36 -13.87 -21.07
N SER A 82 -15.43 -15.19 -21.29
CA SER A 82 -15.16 -16.19 -20.25
C SER A 82 -13.71 -16.14 -19.72
N HIS A 83 -13.51 -16.39 -18.41
CA HIS A 83 -12.19 -16.65 -17.83
C HIS A 83 -11.51 -17.77 -18.65
N PRO A 84 -10.36 -17.50 -19.28
CA PRO A 84 -9.90 -18.35 -20.36
C PRO A 84 -9.32 -19.66 -19.83
N GLN A 85 -9.82 -20.78 -20.37
CA GLN A 85 -9.00 -21.98 -20.56
C GLN A 85 -8.30 -21.89 -21.92
N GLY A 86 -7.21 -21.11 -22.04
CA GLY A 86 -6.50 -20.95 -23.33
C GLY A 86 -5.73 -19.65 -23.52
N TYR A 87 -5.21 -19.41 -24.73
CA TYR A 87 -4.50 -18.16 -25.09
C TYR A 87 -5.50 -17.06 -25.46
N GLY A 88 -5.39 -15.90 -24.79
CA GLY A 88 -6.32 -14.77 -24.91
C GLY A 88 -6.82 -14.38 -23.52
N HIS A 89 -6.12 -13.45 -22.87
CA HIS A 89 -6.36 -13.07 -21.47
C HIS A 89 -7.66 -12.25 -21.35
N TYR A 90 -8.75 -12.90 -20.97
CA TYR A 90 -9.94 -12.20 -20.51
C TYR A 90 -9.99 -12.30 -18.98
N TRP A 91 -9.76 -11.16 -18.33
CA TRP A 91 -9.89 -10.89 -16.89
C TRP A 91 -9.28 -11.93 -15.91
N ASN A 92 -7.97 -12.19 -16.04
CA ASN A 92 -7.22 -13.00 -15.06
C ASN A 92 -6.68 -12.20 -13.86
N ALA A 93 -6.08 -12.89 -12.89
CA ALA A 93 -5.54 -12.25 -11.68
C ALA A 93 -4.47 -11.20 -11.99
N ASP A 94 -3.63 -11.44 -13.00
CA ASP A 94 -2.62 -10.48 -13.49
C ASP A 94 -3.29 -9.17 -13.92
N SER A 95 -4.28 -9.26 -14.80
CA SER A 95 -4.97 -8.11 -15.37
C SER A 95 -5.63 -7.25 -14.26
N HIS A 96 -6.35 -7.89 -13.34
CA HIS A 96 -6.96 -7.20 -12.20
C HIS A 96 -5.92 -6.60 -11.25
N ALA A 97 -4.90 -7.37 -10.85
CA ALA A 97 -3.88 -6.91 -9.93
C ALA A 97 -3.05 -5.77 -10.54
N MET A 98 -2.72 -5.84 -11.83
CA MET A 98 -1.97 -4.83 -12.56
C MET A 98 -2.74 -3.52 -12.65
N GLY A 99 -4.04 -3.59 -12.98
CA GLY A 99 -4.88 -2.39 -13.05
C GLY A 99 -5.01 -1.71 -11.70
N VAL A 100 -5.22 -2.50 -10.63
CA VAL A 100 -5.25 -1.96 -9.27
C VAL A 100 -3.89 -1.41 -8.86
N TYR A 101 -2.78 -2.07 -9.20
CA TYR A 101 -1.43 -1.60 -8.89
C TYR A 101 -1.18 -0.23 -9.51
N ARG A 102 -1.54 -0.02 -10.77
CA ARG A 102 -1.34 1.26 -11.46
C ARG A 102 -2.12 2.39 -10.80
N ILE A 103 -3.41 2.19 -10.52
CA ILE A 103 -4.22 3.19 -9.79
C ILE A 103 -3.64 3.43 -8.38
N ALA A 104 -3.35 2.36 -7.66
CA ALA A 104 -2.98 2.44 -6.26
C ALA A 104 -1.58 3.05 -6.06
N LYS A 105 -0.65 2.81 -6.98
CA LYS A 105 0.69 3.43 -7.01
C LYS A 105 0.58 4.95 -7.06
N ASP A 106 -0.35 5.48 -7.85
CA ASP A 106 -0.52 6.91 -8.05
C ASP A 106 -1.35 7.57 -6.94
N THR A 107 -2.24 6.79 -6.31
CA THR A 107 -3.21 7.30 -5.33
C THR A 107 -2.70 7.25 -3.88
N PHE A 108 -1.95 6.22 -3.50
CA PHE A 108 -1.60 5.98 -2.10
C PHE A 108 -0.12 6.25 -1.82
N ASN A 109 0.14 7.27 -1.00
CA ASN A 109 1.47 7.56 -0.48
C ASN A 109 1.82 6.66 0.72
N ASN A 110 3.11 6.42 0.93
CA ASN A 110 3.61 5.69 2.08
C ASN A 110 3.45 6.53 3.37
N PRO A 111 2.68 6.09 4.39
CA PRO A 111 2.49 6.86 5.62
C PRO A 111 3.78 7.05 6.44
N TYR A 112 4.78 6.19 6.28
CA TYR A 112 6.08 6.31 6.93
C TYR A 112 7.01 7.29 6.21
N ASN A 113 6.86 7.45 4.89
CA ASN A 113 7.53 8.44 4.05
C ASN A 113 6.57 9.02 2.99
N THR A 114 5.90 10.12 3.33
CA THR A 114 4.81 10.67 2.50
C THR A 114 5.26 11.26 1.16
N LYS A 115 6.57 11.27 0.87
CA LYS A 115 7.12 11.72 -0.42
C LYS A 115 7.19 10.60 -1.45
N GLU A 116 6.92 9.37 -1.02
CA GLU A 116 7.00 8.18 -1.85
C GLU A 116 5.63 7.52 -1.94
N SER A 117 5.38 6.87 -3.08
CA SER A 117 4.25 5.95 -3.21
C SER A 117 4.38 4.82 -2.21
N MET A 118 3.26 4.28 -1.75
CA MET A 118 3.27 3.03 -1.00
C MET A 118 3.66 1.83 -1.86
N PHE A 119 3.68 1.97 -3.18
CA PHE A 119 4.15 0.94 -4.11
C PHE A 119 5.44 1.34 -4.79
N GLY A 120 6.46 0.49 -4.63
CA GLY A 120 7.70 0.61 -5.39
C GLY A 120 7.51 0.36 -6.89
N GLY A 121 8.61 0.34 -7.64
CA GLY A 121 8.60 0.03 -9.07
C GLY A 121 8.47 -1.46 -9.38
N PHE A 122 8.86 -1.82 -10.59
CA PHE A 122 9.02 -3.21 -11.03
C PHE A 122 10.41 -3.73 -10.67
N THR A 123 10.55 -5.05 -10.53
CA THR A 123 11.86 -5.69 -10.47
C THR A 123 12.59 -5.58 -11.82
N SER A 124 13.92 -5.49 -11.80
CA SER A 124 14.76 -5.41 -13.00
C SER A 124 14.67 -6.67 -13.88
N SER A 125 14.38 -7.82 -13.30
CA SER A 125 14.17 -9.10 -14.01
C SER A 125 12.87 -9.14 -14.82
N GLY A 126 11.95 -8.19 -14.60
CA GLY A 126 10.59 -8.23 -15.14
C GLY A 126 9.70 -9.32 -14.53
N HIS A 127 10.26 -10.44 -14.08
CA HIS A 127 9.58 -11.58 -13.46
C HIS A 127 9.94 -11.75 -11.98
N GLY A 128 9.00 -12.29 -11.20
CA GLY A 128 9.14 -12.53 -9.77
C GLY A 128 8.96 -11.25 -8.95
N TRP A 129 9.59 -11.22 -7.79
CA TRP A 129 9.63 -10.06 -6.91
C TRP A 129 11.09 -9.73 -6.54
N GLY A 130 11.38 -8.45 -6.33
CA GLY A 130 12.66 -7.97 -5.83
C GLY A 130 12.47 -6.96 -4.69
N ALA A 131 13.47 -6.84 -3.81
CA ALA A 131 13.43 -5.91 -2.68
C ALA A 131 13.12 -4.47 -3.15
N GLY A 132 12.20 -3.82 -2.46
CA GLY A 132 11.71 -2.48 -2.80
C GLY A 132 10.75 -2.43 -4.00
N ALA A 133 10.44 -3.54 -4.68
CA ALA A 133 9.45 -3.56 -5.75
C ALA A 133 8.02 -3.55 -5.19
N GLY A 134 7.14 -2.75 -5.80
CA GLY A 134 5.71 -2.70 -5.50
C GLY A 134 4.87 -3.68 -6.32
N TRP A 135 5.48 -4.31 -7.31
CA TRP A 135 4.86 -5.32 -8.18
C TRP A 135 5.58 -6.66 -8.07
N SER A 136 4.82 -7.74 -7.96
CA SER A 136 5.30 -9.11 -8.09
C SER A 136 4.69 -9.79 -9.31
N ASN A 137 5.53 -10.12 -10.28
CA ASN A 137 5.10 -10.71 -11.55
C ASN A 137 5.18 -12.24 -11.50
N GLY A 138 4.03 -12.91 -11.46
CA GLY A 138 3.93 -14.37 -11.58
C GLY A 138 4.23 -15.16 -10.30
N THR A 139 4.32 -14.51 -9.14
CA THR A 139 4.38 -15.20 -7.84
C THR A 139 3.66 -14.43 -6.75
N CYS A 140 2.96 -15.15 -5.87
CA CYS A 140 2.39 -14.62 -4.63
C CYS A 140 3.16 -15.10 -3.40
N ASN A 141 4.31 -15.74 -3.60
CA ASN A 141 5.25 -16.12 -2.56
C ASN A 141 6.27 -14.98 -2.38
N ILE A 142 5.78 -13.86 -1.85
CA ILE A 142 6.57 -12.66 -1.61
C ILE A 142 7.19 -12.77 -0.20
N PRO A 143 8.52 -12.72 -0.03
CA PRO A 143 9.16 -12.77 1.28
C PRO A 143 8.87 -11.50 2.09
N ASP A 144 9.03 -11.57 3.42
CA ASP A 144 8.89 -10.40 4.31
C ASP A 144 10.06 -9.42 4.14
N SER A 145 11.26 -9.95 3.95
CA SER A 145 12.49 -9.17 3.81
C SER A 145 12.48 -8.31 2.55
N GLY A 146 12.76 -7.02 2.68
CA GLY A 146 12.87 -6.08 1.55
C GLY A 146 11.58 -5.36 1.19
N ILE A 147 10.51 -5.49 2.00
CA ILE A 147 9.34 -4.62 1.97
C ILE A 147 9.45 -3.63 3.13
N GLU A 148 9.62 -2.36 2.83
CA GLU A 148 9.79 -1.31 3.84
C GLU A 148 8.48 -1.00 4.56
N LYS A 149 8.55 -0.40 5.76
CA LYS A 149 7.34 0.00 6.50
C LYS A 149 6.51 0.99 5.69
N GLY A 150 5.21 0.73 5.65
CA GLY A 150 4.26 1.45 4.83
C GLY A 150 4.22 1.03 3.37
N GLN A 151 5.15 0.19 2.91
CA GLN A 151 5.20 -0.31 1.54
C GLN A 151 4.24 -1.49 1.35
N SER A 152 3.63 -1.54 0.18
CA SER A 152 2.78 -2.62 -0.29
C SER A 152 3.32 -3.20 -1.60
N VAL A 153 2.99 -4.47 -1.81
CA VAL A 153 3.30 -5.25 -3.00
C VAL A 153 2.01 -5.87 -3.49
N LEU A 154 1.63 -5.54 -4.72
CA LEU A 154 0.59 -6.25 -5.45
C LEU A 154 1.24 -7.25 -6.39
N GLY A 155 0.56 -8.35 -6.64
CA GLY A 155 1.03 -9.32 -7.60
C GLY A 155 -0.01 -10.36 -7.92
N TYR A 156 0.41 -11.34 -8.70
CA TYR A 156 -0.41 -12.47 -9.07
C TYR A 156 0.42 -13.75 -9.14
N GLN A 157 -0.26 -14.89 -9.08
CA GLN A 157 0.30 -16.21 -9.34
C GLN A 157 -0.70 -17.02 -10.14
N GLY A 158 -0.27 -17.56 -11.28
CA GLY A 158 -1.17 -18.22 -12.22
C GLY A 158 -1.43 -17.35 -13.45
N GLY A 159 -2.66 -17.32 -13.94
CA GLY A 159 -3.08 -16.39 -15.00
C GLY A 159 -3.70 -17.03 -16.25
N GLN A 160 -3.55 -18.35 -16.43
CA GLN A 160 -4.14 -19.08 -17.57
C GLN A 160 -4.91 -20.33 -17.12
N TRP A 161 -4.56 -20.87 -15.95
CA TRP A 161 -5.15 -22.07 -15.38
C TRP A 161 -5.19 -21.90 -13.88
N CYS A 162 -6.11 -22.60 -13.24
CA CYS A 162 -6.15 -22.63 -11.78
C CYS A 162 -4.87 -23.28 -11.21
N PRO A 163 -4.31 -22.75 -10.12
CA PRO A 163 -4.80 -21.58 -9.36
C PRO A 163 -4.51 -20.25 -10.07
N ASP A 164 -5.47 -19.32 -10.04
CA ASP A 164 -5.34 -17.96 -10.56
C ASP A 164 -5.54 -16.95 -9.41
N ILE A 165 -4.45 -16.51 -8.82
CA ILE A 165 -4.45 -15.82 -7.54
C ILE A 165 -3.94 -14.40 -7.70
N ALA A 166 -4.71 -13.41 -7.25
CA ALA A 166 -4.22 -12.07 -7.00
C ALA A 166 -3.79 -11.96 -5.53
N CYS A 167 -2.74 -11.21 -5.24
CA CYS A 167 -2.25 -11.05 -3.87
C CYS A 167 -1.81 -9.63 -3.55
N LEU A 168 -2.02 -9.26 -2.28
CA LEU A 168 -1.59 -7.99 -1.70
C LEU A 168 -0.82 -8.28 -0.42
N LYS A 169 0.39 -7.77 -0.32
CA LYS A 169 1.21 -7.84 0.89
C LYS A 169 1.64 -6.44 1.31
N THR A 170 1.54 -6.12 2.59
CA THR A 170 1.88 -4.79 3.11
C THR A 170 2.63 -4.91 4.42
N ASN A 171 3.77 -4.23 4.55
CA ASN A 171 4.42 -4.06 5.85
C ASN A 171 3.78 -2.87 6.57
N VAL A 172 2.94 -3.12 7.57
CA VAL A 172 2.28 -2.06 8.35
C VAL A 172 3.09 -1.63 9.57
N GLY A 173 4.06 -2.44 10.00
CA GLY A 173 4.79 -2.25 11.26
C GLY A 173 3.95 -2.47 12.51
N ASP A 174 4.62 -2.57 13.66
CA ASP A 174 3.98 -2.68 14.98
C ASP A 174 4.24 -1.46 15.88
N LYS A 175 3.58 -1.45 17.04
CA LYS A 175 3.67 -0.37 18.05
C LYS A 175 5.07 -0.21 18.67
N ASP A 176 5.91 -1.24 18.57
CA ASP A 176 7.26 -1.28 19.13
C ASP A 176 8.30 -0.90 18.06
N GLY A 177 7.84 -0.63 16.82
CA GLY A 177 8.66 -0.22 15.70
C GLY A 177 9.29 -1.39 14.95
N ASN A 178 8.81 -2.62 15.12
CA ASN A 178 9.23 -3.77 14.32
C ASN A 178 8.40 -3.87 13.04
N ASP A 179 8.83 -4.74 12.13
CA ASP A 179 8.06 -5.09 10.94
C ASP A 179 6.88 -6.01 11.29
N TYR A 180 5.75 -5.78 10.64
CA TYR A 180 4.58 -6.63 10.75
C TYR A 180 3.81 -6.59 9.43
N TYR A 181 3.48 -7.77 8.91
CA TYR A 181 2.98 -7.92 7.55
C TYR A 181 1.52 -8.35 7.54
N LEU A 182 0.75 -7.71 6.67
CA LEU A 182 -0.56 -8.18 6.24
C LEU A 182 -0.40 -8.82 4.86
N SER A 183 -0.99 -9.98 4.64
CA SER A 183 -0.94 -10.67 3.37
C SER A 183 -2.30 -11.28 3.07
N GLU A 184 -2.84 -10.92 1.90
CA GLU A 184 -4.14 -11.35 1.42
C GLU A 184 -3.98 -11.97 0.05
N LYS A 185 -4.79 -13.00 -0.24
CA LYS A 185 -4.82 -13.72 -1.51
C LYS A 185 -6.28 -13.91 -1.93
N ILE A 186 -6.58 -13.61 -3.19
CA ILE A 186 -7.90 -13.80 -3.80
C ILE A 186 -7.71 -14.81 -4.92
N ASP A 187 -8.33 -15.98 -4.79
CA ASP A 187 -8.33 -17.02 -5.83
C ASP A 187 -9.53 -16.80 -6.75
N LEU A 188 -9.27 -16.34 -7.97
CA LEU A 188 -10.31 -16.05 -8.95
C LEU A 188 -11.03 -17.34 -9.38
N CYS A 189 -10.38 -18.49 -9.32
CA CYS A 189 -11.02 -19.78 -9.63
C CYS A 189 -12.07 -20.22 -8.60
N SER A 190 -12.17 -19.54 -7.47
CA SER A 190 -13.23 -19.79 -6.48
C SER A 190 -14.53 -19.02 -6.76
N LEU A 191 -14.53 -18.17 -7.79
CA LEU A 191 -15.65 -17.28 -8.15
C LEU A 191 -16.48 -17.79 -9.34
N ASP A 192 -15.99 -18.81 -10.06
CA ASP A 192 -16.67 -19.54 -11.14
C ASP A 192 -17.52 -20.70 -10.59
#